data_AF-A0A955EVI0-F1
#
_entry.id   AF-A0A955EVI0-F1
#
_cell.length_a   1.000
_cell.length_b   1.000
_cell.length_c   1.000
_cell.angle_alpha   90.00
_cell.angle_beta   90.00
_cell.angle_gamma   90.00
#
_symmetry.space_group_name_H-M   'P 1'
#
loop_
_entity.id
_entity.type
_entity.pdbx_description
1 polymer ?
#
loop_
_entity_poly.entity_id
_entity_poly.type
_entity_poly.pdbx_seq_one_letter_code
_entity_poly.pdbx_strand_id
1 'polypeptide(L)'
;MLTNHSIRRFIYTLSIVFCLAALSGISEASFANQDWLWSRSPTIAKQQDLAASTPVYTPGYDCEPVSFRVANKSTNPLLKSCQYVMPFGTVSRSGVLLSGAEGPYMYRINGIDTQAHPYVVGDLLYVLRTDSNGTQVWAYDISSPPTIIKQVYSDGISTSYRYEITYPAAKPVKKTDGSIVSVGSLRLYFSANQKWVSYVDGSGALTIADTASWQTKTIYRPSGLSLYESDQDGGTLAVSDDGKFIAANPITKTNDRSYAVLWLFDTATCHNQAPNISGKKPLNTCEYNDLWQGVFRGQTYDGSLKSRFSSGAFPRNMRFVANGALVFDTKVNVAGANYSVERHQVSSGINEARQYVSVLGMGDSYISGEGAHAYRLGTDTADNKCHTSVLSYPITTTNKFLPGAQTVACSGAKIFDIDAGLWGDSKSAEEQRENYGGQVKEKIIWKQ
;
A
#
# COMPACT_ATOMS: atom_id res chain seq x y z
N MET A 1 -70.00 2.78 -30.06
CA MET A 1 -70.83 2.65 -28.85
C MET A 1 -70.45 1.36 -28.13
N LEU A 2 -69.98 1.50 -26.88
CA LEU A 2 -70.22 0.67 -25.67
C LEU A 2 -70.76 -0.77 -25.90
N THR A 3 -70.33 -1.88 -25.29
CA THR A 3 -69.72 -2.23 -23.98
C THR A 3 -69.50 -3.77 -24.02
N ASN A 4 -68.39 -4.38 -23.59
CA ASN A 4 -67.82 -4.62 -22.25
C ASN A 4 -68.23 -5.98 -21.60
N HIS A 5 -67.20 -6.73 -21.14
CA HIS A 5 -67.17 -7.84 -20.16
C HIS A 5 -67.91 -9.16 -20.50
N SER A 6 -67.45 -10.37 -20.16
CA SER A 6 -66.28 -10.93 -19.46
C SER A 6 -66.46 -12.46 -19.47
N ILE A 7 -65.39 -13.26 -19.38
CA ILE A 7 -65.26 -14.44 -18.49
C ILE A 7 -63.88 -15.11 -18.72
N ARG A 8 -63.12 -15.14 -17.63
CA ARG A 8 -61.83 -15.80 -17.42
C ARG A 8 -62.01 -17.32 -17.26
N ARG A 9 -61.03 -18.12 -17.68
CA ARG A 9 -60.52 -19.36 -17.03
C ARG A 9 -59.20 -19.75 -17.72
N PHE A 10 -58.05 -19.65 -17.05
CA PHE A 10 -57.42 -20.62 -16.12
C PHE A 10 -56.44 -21.56 -16.84
N ILE A 11 -55.16 -21.18 -16.94
CA ILE A 11 -53.99 -22.09 -16.83
C ILE A 11 -52.88 -21.31 -16.11
N TYR A 12 -52.73 -21.56 -14.81
CA TYR A 12 -51.55 -21.23 -14.03
C TYR A 12 -50.63 -22.45 -14.05
N THR A 13 -49.48 -22.37 -14.70
CA THR A 13 -48.41 -23.36 -14.53
C THR A 13 -47.33 -22.75 -13.64
N LEU A 14 -47.47 -23.04 -12.35
CA LEU A 14 -46.43 -23.38 -11.39
C LEU A 14 -44.97 -23.14 -11.86
N SER A 15 -44.32 -22.09 -11.34
CA SER A 15 -42.86 -21.99 -11.23
C SER A 15 -42.55 -21.54 -9.81
N ILE A 16 -42.48 -22.53 -8.94
CA ILE A 16 -42.17 -22.45 -7.52
C ILE A 16 -40.70 -22.87 -7.35
N VAL A 17 -39.93 -21.99 -6.71
CA VAL A 17 -38.74 -22.26 -5.89
C VAL A 17 -37.44 -22.64 -6.62
N PHE A 18 -36.61 -21.62 -6.85
CA PHE A 18 -35.16 -21.66 -6.54
C PHE A 18 -34.77 -20.33 -5.89
N CYS A 19 -35.30 -20.09 -4.69
CA CYS A 19 -34.75 -19.11 -3.77
C CYS A 19 -33.69 -19.85 -2.93
N LEU A 20 -32.55 -20.18 -3.56
CA LEU A 20 -31.40 -20.64 -2.80
C LEU A 20 -30.71 -19.40 -2.25
N ALA A 21 -30.78 -19.28 -0.94
CA ALA A 21 -30.09 -18.28 -0.15
C ALA A 21 -28.61 -18.22 -0.59
N ALA A 22 -28.23 -17.14 -1.25
CA ALA A 22 -26.90 -16.59 -1.07
C ALA A 22 -26.85 -16.08 0.37
N LEU A 23 -26.70 -17.01 1.32
CA LEU A 23 -26.02 -16.73 2.56
C LEU A 23 -24.65 -16.26 2.13
N SER A 24 -24.51 -14.94 1.99
CA SER A 24 -23.26 -14.24 2.18
C SER A 24 -22.77 -14.65 3.57
N GLY A 25 -22.10 -15.79 3.64
CA GLY A 25 -21.02 -15.96 4.57
C GLY A 25 -20.07 -14.82 4.26
N ILE A 26 -20.26 -13.70 4.95
CA ILE A 26 -19.14 -12.90 5.38
C ILE A 26 -18.37 -13.90 6.24
N SER A 27 -17.52 -14.71 5.60
CA SER A 27 -16.38 -15.22 6.33
C SER A 27 -15.75 -13.94 6.83
N GLU A 28 -15.84 -13.67 8.12
CA GLU A 28 -14.82 -12.89 8.78
C GLU A 28 -13.53 -13.60 8.36
N ALA A 29 -12.91 -13.07 7.30
CA ALA A 29 -11.57 -13.45 6.95
C ALA A 29 -10.83 -13.20 8.25
N SER A 30 -10.43 -14.28 8.93
CA SER A 30 -9.62 -14.14 10.11
C SER A 30 -8.48 -13.24 9.66
N PHE A 31 -8.37 -12.07 10.29
CA PHE A 31 -7.28 -11.14 10.02
C PHE A 31 -6.02 -11.83 10.54
N ALA A 32 -5.51 -12.81 9.77
CA ALA A 32 -4.19 -13.33 9.94
C ALA A 32 -3.29 -12.10 9.83
N ASN A 33 -2.72 -11.68 10.96
CA ASN A 33 -1.81 -10.56 11.02
C ASN A 33 -0.58 -10.92 10.17
N GLN A 34 -0.62 -10.55 8.91
CA GLN A 34 0.48 -10.66 7.97
C GLN A 34 1.58 -9.69 8.40
N ASP A 35 2.82 -10.17 8.47
CA ASP A 35 3.98 -9.36 8.84
C ASP A 35 4.99 -9.32 7.70
N TRP A 36 5.06 -8.16 7.07
CA TRP A 36 6.05 -7.87 6.03
C TRP A 36 7.36 -7.31 6.59
N LEU A 37 7.40 -6.98 7.89
CA LEU A 37 8.51 -6.32 8.56
C LEU A 37 9.33 -7.31 9.39
N TRP A 38 9.47 -8.55 8.92
CA TRP A 38 10.37 -9.52 9.52
C TRP A 38 11.67 -9.61 8.72
N SER A 39 12.74 -10.07 9.38
CA SER A 39 14.01 -10.43 8.74
C SER A 39 13.92 -11.74 7.92
N ARG A 40 12.76 -12.42 7.94
CA ARG A 40 12.51 -13.61 7.12
C ARG A 40 12.29 -13.16 5.70
N SER A 41 12.90 -13.91 4.80
CA SER A 41 12.83 -13.64 3.38
C SER A 41 11.40 -13.85 2.87
N PRO A 42 10.77 -12.82 2.27
CA PRO A 42 9.48 -13.03 1.58
C PRO A 42 9.68 -14.09 0.50
N THR A 43 8.64 -14.76 0.03
CA THR A 43 8.76 -15.67 -1.12
C THR A 43 8.39 -14.93 -2.40
N ILE A 44 9.00 -15.32 -3.53
CA ILE A 44 8.65 -14.80 -4.86
C ILE A 44 8.38 -15.96 -5.80
N ALA A 45 7.28 -15.86 -6.53
CA ALA A 45 6.89 -16.85 -7.52
C ALA A 45 6.40 -16.15 -8.79
N LYS A 46 6.91 -16.61 -9.94
CA LYS A 46 6.39 -16.23 -11.25
C LYS A 46 4.96 -16.73 -11.37
N GLN A 47 4.05 -15.83 -11.73
CA GLN A 47 2.63 -16.13 -11.94
C GLN A 47 2.31 -16.32 -13.42
N GLN A 48 2.88 -15.48 -14.28
CA GLN A 48 2.49 -15.41 -15.68
C GLN A 48 3.60 -14.84 -16.57
N ASP A 49 3.72 -15.39 -17.79
CA ASP A 49 4.37 -14.73 -18.92
C ASP A 49 3.37 -13.80 -19.62
N LEU A 50 3.71 -12.51 -19.68
CA LEU A 50 2.95 -11.53 -20.45
C LEU A 50 3.51 -11.48 -21.88
N ALA A 51 2.71 -10.99 -22.83
CA ALA A 51 3.13 -10.95 -24.23
C ALA A 51 4.45 -10.17 -24.40
N ALA A 52 5.33 -10.67 -25.27
CA ALA A 52 6.64 -10.06 -25.50
C ALA A 52 6.48 -8.58 -25.93
N SER A 53 7.37 -7.74 -25.42
CA SER A 53 7.37 -6.29 -25.67
C SER A 53 6.07 -5.57 -25.29
N THR A 54 5.22 -6.17 -24.43
CA THR A 54 4.08 -5.47 -23.82
C THR A 54 4.60 -4.32 -22.99
N PRO A 55 4.16 -3.06 -23.24
CA PRO A 55 4.62 -1.96 -22.42
C PRO A 55 4.25 -2.19 -20.96
N VAL A 56 5.26 -2.17 -20.09
CA VAL A 56 5.04 -2.31 -18.65
C VAL A 56 4.79 -0.92 -18.11
N TYR A 57 3.53 -0.60 -17.88
CA TYR A 57 3.16 0.70 -17.36
C TYR A 57 3.41 0.76 -15.85
N THR A 58 3.66 1.97 -15.37
CA THR A 58 3.85 2.27 -13.94
C THR A 58 2.63 2.72 -13.14
N PRO A 59 1.40 2.88 -13.68
CA PRO A 59 0.24 3.11 -12.84
C PRO A 59 -0.07 1.83 -12.07
N GLY A 60 -0.52 1.96 -10.83
CA GLY A 60 -1.03 0.83 -10.02
C GLY A 60 -2.40 0.33 -10.49
N TYR A 61 -2.70 0.43 -11.78
CA TYR A 61 -3.98 0.04 -12.38
C TYR A 61 -3.74 -0.76 -13.65
N ASP A 62 -4.59 -1.76 -13.86
CA ASP A 62 -4.66 -2.43 -15.15
C ASP A 62 -5.19 -1.45 -16.18
N CYS A 63 -4.47 -1.34 -17.29
CA CYS A 63 -4.82 -0.51 -18.41
C CYS A 63 -4.53 -1.23 -19.71
N GLU A 64 -5.29 -0.89 -20.74
CA GLU A 64 -5.08 -1.46 -22.06
C GLU A 64 -4.10 -0.58 -22.84
N PRO A 65 -3.02 -1.14 -23.39
CA PRO A 65 -2.09 -0.38 -24.23
C PRO A 65 -2.81 0.09 -25.50
N VAL A 66 -2.67 1.38 -25.81
CA VAL A 66 -3.20 1.96 -27.05
C VAL A 66 -2.14 2.75 -27.78
N SER A 67 -2.26 2.75 -29.12
CA SER A 67 -1.46 3.59 -30.00
C SER A 67 -2.39 4.45 -30.84
N PHE A 68 -2.28 5.77 -30.74
CA PHE A 68 -3.13 6.70 -31.47
C PHE A 68 -2.37 7.94 -31.94
N ARG A 69 -2.92 8.64 -32.93
CA ARG A 69 -2.43 9.95 -33.38
C ARG A 69 -3.35 11.03 -32.86
N VAL A 70 -2.80 12.08 -32.27
CA VAL A 70 -3.61 13.25 -31.88
C VAL A 70 -3.84 14.08 -33.12
N ALA A 71 -5.11 14.21 -33.52
CA ALA A 71 -5.49 14.78 -34.81
C ALA A 71 -5.03 16.24 -35.04
N ASN A 72 -4.66 16.95 -33.97
CA ASN A 72 -4.15 18.32 -34.06
C ASN A 72 -2.62 18.43 -34.33
N LYS A 73 -1.93 17.31 -34.56
CA LYS A 73 -0.49 17.29 -34.90
C LYS A 73 -0.25 16.27 -36.01
N SER A 74 -0.42 16.70 -37.27
CA SER A 74 -0.28 15.84 -38.46
C SER A 74 1.12 15.21 -38.64
N THR A 75 2.15 15.75 -37.97
CA THR A 75 3.52 15.22 -37.96
C THR A 75 3.85 14.36 -36.73
N ASN A 76 2.92 14.18 -35.79
CA ASN A 76 3.27 13.53 -34.54
C ASN A 76 3.46 12.01 -34.70
N PRO A 77 4.46 11.43 -34.00
CA PRO A 77 4.57 9.98 -33.88
C PRO A 77 3.31 9.39 -33.23
N LEU A 78 3.04 8.11 -33.50
CA LEU A 78 2.04 7.33 -32.78
C LEU A 78 2.32 7.44 -31.27
N LEU A 79 1.39 8.03 -30.53
CA LEU A 79 1.47 8.09 -29.07
C LEU A 79 1.11 6.72 -28.52
N LYS A 80 2.04 6.09 -27.82
CA LYS A 80 1.80 4.89 -27.03
C LYS A 80 1.39 5.32 -25.64
N SER A 81 0.16 5.02 -25.23
CA SER A 81 -0.36 5.36 -23.90
C SER A 81 -1.14 4.18 -23.34
N CYS A 82 -1.62 4.34 -22.11
CA CYS A 82 -2.63 3.44 -21.55
C CYS A 82 -4.00 4.07 -21.67
N GLN A 83 -4.99 3.28 -22.06
CA GLN A 83 -6.39 3.69 -22.04
C GLN A 83 -7.12 3.20 -20.79
N TYR A 84 -8.09 4.00 -20.36
CA TYR A 84 -8.94 3.78 -19.21
C TYR A 84 -10.37 4.09 -19.59
N VAL A 85 -11.31 3.27 -19.12
CA VAL A 85 -12.74 3.52 -19.31
C VAL A 85 -13.21 4.47 -18.21
N MET A 86 -13.74 5.62 -18.60
CA MET A 86 -14.33 6.61 -17.70
C MET A 86 -15.83 6.73 -17.97
N PRO A 87 -16.62 7.31 -17.05
CA PRO A 87 -18.06 7.56 -17.26
C PRO A 87 -18.37 8.38 -18.52
N PHE A 88 -17.39 9.14 -19.01
CA PHE A 88 -17.50 10.01 -20.19
C PHE A 88 -16.79 9.47 -21.44
N GLY A 89 -16.32 8.22 -21.41
CA GLY A 89 -15.64 7.56 -22.52
C GLY A 89 -14.24 7.06 -22.17
N THR A 90 -13.55 6.49 -23.16
CA THR A 90 -12.19 5.98 -22.96
C THR A 90 -11.18 7.11 -23.04
N VAL A 91 -10.36 7.31 -22.01
CA VAL A 91 -9.30 8.32 -21.98
C VAL A 91 -7.93 7.68 -21.98
N SER A 92 -6.92 8.41 -22.43
CA SER A 92 -5.52 8.08 -22.21
C SER A 92 -4.91 8.91 -21.08
N ARG A 93 -3.81 8.44 -20.48
CA ARG A 93 -3.04 9.22 -19.49
C ARG A 93 -2.59 10.58 -20.04
N SER A 94 -2.37 10.67 -21.35
CA SER A 94 -1.91 11.90 -22.00
C SER A 94 -2.97 13.00 -22.07
N GLY A 95 -4.11 12.86 -21.38
CA GLY A 95 -5.19 13.85 -21.36
C GLY A 95 -6.03 13.83 -22.62
N VAL A 96 -6.12 12.69 -23.30
CA VAL A 96 -6.82 12.54 -24.59
C VAL A 96 -8.03 11.64 -24.42
N LEU A 97 -9.21 12.09 -24.86
CA LEU A 97 -10.41 11.29 -24.97
C LEU A 97 -10.38 10.55 -26.30
N LEU A 98 -10.34 9.22 -26.27
CA LEU A 98 -10.12 8.35 -27.42
C LEU A 98 -11.44 7.98 -28.14
N SER A 99 -12.56 7.92 -27.43
CA SER A 99 -13.86 7.46 -27.96
C SER A 99 -14.84 8.59 -28.28
N GLY A 100 -14.34 9.75 -28.70
CA GLY A 100 -15.19 10.86 -29.11
C GLY A 100 -15.58 10.79 -30.60
N ALA A 101 -16.67 11.47 -30.99
CA ALA A 101 -17.22 11.45 -32.35
C ALA A 101 -16.23 11.88 -33.45
N GLU A 102 -15.20 12.63 -33.09
CA GLU A 102 -14.19 13.18 -34.01
C GLU A 102 -12.83 12.47 -33.86
N GLY A 103 -12.77 11.42 -33.05
CA GLY A 103 -11.55 10.72 -32.73
C GLY A 103 -10.78 11.31 -31.53
N PRO A 104 -9.48 10.98 -31.41
CA PRO A 104 -8.67 11.24 -30.22
C PRO A 104 -8.22 12.71 -30.11
N TYR A 105 -8.86 13.46 -29.21
CA TYR A 105 -8.51 14.85 -28.89
C TYR A 105 -8.28 15.07 -27.41
N MET A 106 -7.52 16.11 -27.08
CA MET A 106 -7.35 16.55 -25.70
C MET A 106 -8.71 16.81 -25.04
N TYR A 107 -8.82 16.59 -23.74
CA TYR A 107 -10.02 16.96 -23.00
C TYR A 107 -9.71 17.81 -21.76
N ARG A 108 -10.70 18.61 -21.39
CA ARG A 108 -10.77 19.39 -20.16
C ARG A 108 -11.94 18.95 -19.32
N ILE A 109 -11.81 19.09 -18.01
CA ILE A 109 -12.93 18.94 -17.08
C ILE A 109 -13.15 20.28 -16.38
N ASN A 110 -14.33 20.88 -16.56
CA ASN A 110 -14.70 22.20 -16.02
C ASN A 110 -13.62 23.28 -16.26
N GLY A 111 -13.08 23.34 -17.48
CA GLY A 111 -12.06 24.29 -17.92
C GLY A 111 -10.63 23.92 -17.57
N ILE A 112 -10.40 22.78 -16.90
CA ILE A 112 -9.09 22.36 -16.42
C ILE A 112 -8.47 21.35 -17.38
N ASP A 113 -7.27 21.64 -17.88
CA ASP A 113 -6.48 20.69 -18.67
C ASP A 113 -6.09 19.50 -17.79
N THR A 114 -6.54 18.32 -18.22
CA THR A 114 -6.26 17.08 -17.49
C THR A 114 -5.01 16.45 -18.07
N GLN A 115 -3.86 16.68 -17.43
CA GLN A 115 -2.61 15.99 -17.78
C GLN A 115 -2.36 14.75 -16.91
N ALA A 116 -3.15 14.61 -15.85
CA ALA A 116 -3.12 13.47 -14.94
C ALA A 116 -4.23 12.49 -15.26
N HIS A 117 -4.00 11.23 -14.92
CA HIS A 117 -5.02 10.21 -14.98
C HIS A 117 -6.15 10.53 -13.98
N PRO A 118 -7.41 10.61 -14.42
CA PRO A 118 -8.54 10.70 -13.50
C PRO A 118 -8.84 9.33 -12.87
N TYR A 119 -9.31 9.32 -11.62
CA TYR A 119 -9.63 8.11 -10.87
C TYR A 119 -11.11 8.08 -10.50
N VAL A 120 -11.78 6.94 -10.68
CA VAL A 120 -13.17 6.76 -10.23
C VAL A 120 -13.19 5.98 -8.93
N VAL A 121 -13.86 6.53 -7.92
CA VAL A 121 -14.08 5.88 -6.63
C VAL A 121 -15.53 6.06 -6.22
N GLY A 122 -16.29 4.96 -6.23
CA GLY A 122 -17.75 5.02 -6.11
C GLY A 122 -18.33 6.01 -7.13
N ASP A 123 -19.12 6.97 -6.65
CA ASP A 123 -19.76 8.01 -7.47
C ASP A 123 -18.91 9.29 -7.60
N LEU A 124 -17.61 9.22 -7.29
CA LEU A 124 -16.69 10.34 -7.39
C LEU A 124 -15.61 10.09 -8.44
N LEU A 125 -15.32 11.15 -9.19
CA LEU A 125 -14.19 11.25 -10.11
C LEU A 125 -13.15 12.18 -9.51
N TYR A 126 -11.99 11.65 -9.15
CA TYR A 126 -10.85 12.42 -8.71
C TYR A 126 -9.98 12.86 -9.89
N VAL A 127 -9.69 14.15 -9.97
CA VAL A 127 -8.85 14.77 -11.00
C VAL A 127 -7.79 15.62 -10.33
N LEU A 128 -6.58 15.61 -10.89
CA LEU A 128 -5.52 16.50 -10.42
C LEU A 128 -5.55 17.80 -11.22
N ARG A 129 -5.66 18.92 -10.52
CA ARG A 129 -5.64 20.27 -11.07
C ARG A 129 -4.32 20.94 -10.70
N THR A 130 -3.60 21.46 -11.68
CA THR A 130 -2.40 22.25 -11.45
C THR A 130 -2.70 23.73 -11.68
N ASP A 131 -2.39 24.57 -10.70
CA ASP A 131 -2.46 26.03 -10.79
C ASP A 131 -1.22 26.69 -10.15
N SER A 132 -1.26 28.00 -9.91
CA SER A 132 -0.15 28.75 -9.29
C SER A 132 0.20 28.28 -7.88
N ASN A 133 -0.70 27.56 -7.21
CA ASN A 133 -0.51 27.00 -5.88
C ASN A 133 -0.04 25.53 -5.91
N GLY A 134 0.31 25.02 -7.09
CA GLY A 134 0.75 23.64 -7.29
C GLY A 134 -0.38 22.71 -7.75
N THR A 135 -0.15 21.40 -7.61
CA THR A 135 -1.14 20.39 -8.00
C THR A 135 -2.03 20.01 -6.80
N GLN A 136 -3.33 19.97 -7.03
CA GLN A 136 -4.38 19.73 -6.04
C GLN A 136 -5.33 18.62 -6.49
N VAL A 137 -5.92 17.91 -5.54
CA VAL A 137 -6.95 16.89 -5.82
C VAL A 137 -8.33 17.54 -5.82
N TRP A 138 -9.10 17.29 -6.87
CA TRP A 138 -10.50 17.71 -7.02
C TRP A 138 -11.39 16.50 -7.20
N ALA A 139 -12.57 16.51 -6.58
CA ALA A 139 -13.58 15.49 -6.73
C ALA A 139 -14.78 16.05 -7.49
N TYR A 140 -15.28 15.26 -8.46
CA TYR A 140 -16.47 15.55 -9.24
C TYR A 140 -17.50 14.47 -8.99
N ASP A 141 -18.74 14.87 -8.74
CA ASP A 141 -19.85 13.95 -8.64
C ASP A 141 -20.23 13.45 -10.04
N ILE A 142 -20.12 12.13 -10.25
CA ILE A 142 -20.42 11.47 -11.53
C ILE A 142 -21.75 10.73 -11.53
N SER A 143 -22.56 10.86 -10.46
CA SER A 143 -23.93 10.32 -10.42
C SER A 143 -24.81 10.92 -11.52
N SER A 144 -24.47 12.12 -11.99
CA SER A 144 -25.09 12.77 -13.14
C SER A 144 -24.18 12.65 -14.37
N PRO A 145 -24.73 12.32 -15.55
CA PRO A 145 -23.95 12.25 -16.77
C PRO A 145 -23.33 13.63 -17.07
N PRO A 146 -22.04 13.68 -17.45
CA PRO A 146 -21.42 14.94 -17.80
C PRO A 146 -21.99 15.47 -19.12
N THR A 147 -21.97 16.79 -19.27
CA THR A 147 -22.14 17.39 -20.60
C THR A 147 -20.80 17.37 -21.31
N ILE A 148 -20.73 16.77 -22.49
CA ILE A 148 -19.52 16.70 -23.31
C ILE A 148 -19.74 17.60 -24.52
N ILE A 149 -18.97 18.69 -24.61
CA ILE A 149 -19.05 19.66 -25.70
C ILE A 149 -17.73 19.65 -26.45
N LYS A 150 -17.80 19.53 -27.78
CA LYS A 150 -16.65 19.78 -28.65
C LYS A 150 -16.38 21.29 -28.69
N GLN A 151 -15.18 21.70 -28.30
CA GLN A 151 -14.72 23.08 -28.44
C GLN A 151 -13.72 23.19 -29.58
N VAL A 152 -13.98 24.16 -30.45
CA VAL A 152 -13.09 24.55 -31.55
C VAL A 152 -12.31 25.77 -31.09
N TYR A 153 -10.99 25.65 -31.02
CA TYR A 153 -10.09 26.74 -30.71
C TYR A 153 -9.39 27.16 -32.00
N SER A 154 -9.61 28.40 -32.41
CA SER A 154 -8.89 29.02 -33.52
C SER A 154 -8.07 30.18 -32.99
N ASP A 155 -6.76 30.14 -33.22
CA ASP A 155 -5.84 31.26 -32.96
C ASP A 155 -5.64 32.16 -34.20
N GLY A 156 -6.51 31.98 -35.22
CA GLY A 156 -6.42 32.68 -36.49
C GLY A 156 -5.45 32.04 -37.50
N ILE A 157 -4.61 31.09 -37.08
CA ILE A 157 -3.60 30.42 -37.93
C ILE A 157 -3.86 28.91 -37.99
N SER A 158 -4.35 28.33 -36.90
CA SER A 158 -4.65 26.91 -36.79
C SER A 158 -5.99 26.67 -36.09
N THR A 159 -6.72 25.66 -36.56
CA THR A 159 -7.89 25.16 -35.85
C THR A 159 -7.50 23.94 -35.05
N SER A 160 -7.73 23.99 -33.74
CA SER A 160 -7.53 22.88 -32.83
C SER A 160 -8.86 22.47 -32.20
N TYR A 161 -9.00 21.18 -31.94
CA TYR A 161 -10.19 20.63 -31.27
C TYR A 161 -9.82 20.07 -29.90
N ARG A 162 -10.76 20.22 -28.97
CA ARG A 162 -10.69 19.70 -27.61
C ARG A 162 -12.10 19.37 -27.12
N TYR A 163 -12.22 18.37 -26.27
CA TYR A 163 -13.47 18.08 -25.56
C TYR A 163 -13.51 18.87 -24.25
N GLU A 164 -14.62 19.54 -23.98
CA GLU A 164 -14.93 20.16 -22.70
C GLU A 164 -15.98 19.30 -21.99
N ILE A 165 -15.61 18.79 -20.82
CA ILE A 165 -16.45 17.90 -20.03
C ILE A 165 -16.89 18.70 -18.80
N THR A 166 -18.20 18.92 -18.68
CA THR A 166 -18.75 19.70 -17.58
C THR A 166 -19.51 18.80 -16.62
N TYR A 167 -19.09 18.80 -15.37
CA TYR A 167 -19.79 18.24 -14.22
C TYR A 167 -20.40 19.36 -13.37
N PRO A 168 -21.64 19.20 -12.88
CA PRO A 168 -22.36 20.26 -12.16
C PRO A 168 -21.77 20.57 -10.78
N ALA A 169 -21.12 19.61 -10.14
CA ALA A 169 -20.54 19.76 -8.81
C ALA A 169 -19.06 19.34 -8.80
N ALA A 170 -18.19 20.33 -8.65
CA ALA A 170 -16.75 20.13 -8.44
C ALA A 170 -16.36 20.68 -7.07
N LYS A 171 -15.61 19.92 -6.28
CA LYS A 171 -15.12 20.37 -4.97
C LYS A 171 -13.64 20.04 -4.81
N PRO A 172 -12.81 20.97 -4.30
CA PRO A 172 -11.46 20.61 -3.90
C PRO A 172 -11.55 19.61 -2.76
N VAL A 173 -10.73 18.57 -2.81
CA VAL A 173 -10.63 17.60 -1.73
C VAL A 173 -9.88 18.25 -0.57
N LYS A 174 -10.47 18.19 0.62
CA LYS A 174 -9.91 18.78 1.83
C LYS A 174 -9.49 17.70 2.81
N LYS A 175 -8.38 17.93 3.50
CA LYS A 175 -7.95 17.17 4.66
C LYS A 175 -8.85 17.48 5.86
N THR A 176 -8.70 16.71 6.93
CA THR A 176 -9.43 16.92 8.21
C THR A 176 -9.19 18.31 8.82
N ASP A 177 -8.04 18.93 8.58
CA ASP A 177 -7.73 20.30 9.04
C ASP A 177 -8.34 21.41 8.14
N GLY A 178 -9.08 21.04 7.10
CA GLY A 178 -9.71 21.95 6.14
C GLY A 178 -8.79 22.42 5.00
N SER A 179 -7.49 22.12 5.05
CA SER A 179 -6.55 22.43 3.97
C SER A 179 -6.82 21.56 2.73
N ILE A 180 -6.52 22.08 1.54
CA ILE A 180 -6.70 21.33 0.29
C ILE A 180 -5.62 20.25 0.19
N VAL A 181 -5.99 19.06 -0.28
CA VAL A 181 -5.03 18.00 -0.59
C VAL A 181 -4.18 18.42 -1.78
N SER A 182 -2.92 18.75 -1.50
CA SER A 182 -1.91 19.03 -2.52
C SER A 182 -1.04 17.80 -2.76
N VAL A 183 -0.75 17.55 -4.04
CA VAL A 183 0.10 16.45 -4.51
C VAL A 183 1.33 17.00 -5.20
N GLY A 184 2.49 16.41 -4.94
CA GLY A 184 3.75 16.69 -5.61
C GLY A 184 3.95 15.83 -6.85
N SER A 185 3.08 14.82 -7.04
CA SER A 185 3.04 13.98 -8.23
C SER A 185 1.69 14.01 -8.93
N LEU A 186 1.65 13.87 -10.25
CA LEU A 186 0.46 13.71 -11.08
C LEU A 186 -0.21 12.32 -10.97
N ARG A 187 -0.08 11.65 -9.82
CA ARG A 187 -0.57 10.28 -9.59
C ARG A 187 -1.17 10.09 -8.20
N LEU A 188 -2.23 9.29 -8.15
CA LEU A 188 -2.85 8.77 -6.95
C LEU A 188 -2.91 7.25 -7.06
N TYR A 189 -2.57 6.54 -6.00
CA TYR A 189 -2.52 5.07 -6.00
C TYR A 189 -3.54 4.58 -4.98
N PHE A 190 -4.71 4.19 -5.47
CA PHE A 190 -5.80 3.71 -4.63
C PHE A 190 -5.63 2.21 -4.34
N SER A 191 -6.12 1.77 -3.19
CA SER A 191 -6.26 0.34 -2.87
C SER A 191 -7.29 -0.31 -3.81
N ALA A 192 -7.30 -1.64 -3.90
CA ALA A 192 -8.25 -2.36 -4.77
C ALA A 192 -9.70 -2.12 -4.32
N ASN A 193 -9.92 -2.02 -3.01
CA ASN A 193 -11.22 -1.65 -2.44
C ASN A 193 -11.49 -0.13 -2.42
N GLN A 194 -10.56 0.69 -2.92
CA GLN A 194 -10.63 2.14 -3.04
C GLN A 194 -10.84 2.92 -1.74
N LYS A 195 -10.71 2.26 -0.57
CA LYS A 195 -10.84 2.90 0.75
C LYS A 195 -9.58 3.68 1.16
N TRP A 196 -8.45 3.36 0.54
CA TRP A 196 -7.17 3.98 0.84
C TRP A 196 -6.56 4.54 -0.43
N VAL A 197 -5.82 5.64 -0.28
CA VAL A 197 -5.01 6.21 -1.36
C VAL A 197 -3.64 6.58 -0.83
N SER A 198 -2.60 6.21 -1.56
CA SER A 198 -1.24 6.69 -1.34
C SER A 198 -0.78 7.60 -2.47
N TYR A 199 -0.02 8.63 -2.12
CA TYR A 199 0.48 9.63 -3.06
C TYR A 199 1.70 10.36 -2.49
N VAL A 200 2.41 11.10 -3.34
CA VAL A 200 3.43 12.05 -2.89
C VAL A 200 2.76 13.41 -2.76
N ASP A 201 2.78 13.99 -1.56
CA ASP A 201 2.17 15.29 -1.30
C ASP A 201 2.99 16.45 -1.90
N GLY A 202 2.43 17.66 -1.88
CA GLY A 202 3.10 18.86 -2.43
C GLY A 202 4.45 19.19 -1.76
N SER A 203 4.76 18.59 -0.60
CA SER A 203 6.03 18.73 0.10
C SER A 203 7.08 17.68 -0.30
N GLY A 204 6.71 16.75 -1.19
CA GLY A 204 7.53 15.61 -1.61
C GLY A 204 7.46 14.40 -0.67
N ALA A 205 6.50 14.37 0.27
CA ALA A 205 6.39 13.28 1.24
C ALA A 205 5.41 12.20 0.79
N LEU A 206 5.78 10.93 0.99
CA LEU A 206 4.87 9.80 0.84
C LEU A 206 3.78 9.91 1.91
N THR A 207 2.54 9.98 1.46
CA THR A 207 1.35 10.15 2.30
C THR A 207 0.34 9.06 1.97
N ILE A 208 -0.43 8.64 2.97
CA ILE A 208 -1.63 7.83 2.83
C ILE A 208 -2.84 8.60 3.34
N ALA A 209 -4.00 8.39 2.73
CA ALA A 209 -5.26 8.91 3.21
C ALA A 209 -6.37 7.86 3.12
N ASP A 210 -7.29 7.91 4.09
CA ASP A 210 -8.61 7.30 3.96
C ASP A 210 -9.44 8.10 2.95
N THR A 211 -10.05 7.46 1.96
CA THR A 211 -10.69 8.16 0.82
C THR A 211 -12.05 8.75 1.16
N ALA A 212 -12.69 8.30 2.24
CA ALA A 212 -13.97 8.81 2.69
C ALA A 212 -13.81 10.11 3.49
N SER A 213 -12.86 10.14 4.41
CA SER A 213 -12.61 11.27 5.33
C SER A 213 -11.46 12.17 4.89
N TRP A 214 -10.60 11.69 3.99
CA TRP A 214 -9.32 12.32 3.64
C TRP A 214 -8.47 12.66 4.87
N GLN A 215 -8.57 11.83 5.91
CA GLN A 215 -7.63 11.86 7.02
C GLN A 215 -6.27 11.37 6.51
N THR A 216 -5.30 12.28 6.46
CA THR A 216 -3.98 12.01 5.91
C THR A 216 -2.97 11.65 6.99
N LYS A 217 -2.07 10.73 6.67
CA LYS A 217 -0.88 10.41 7.46
C LYS A 217 0.35 10.47 6.57
N THR A 218 1.30 11.33 6.91
CA THR A 218 2.60 11.36 6.22
C THR A 218 3.45 10.22 6.75
N ILE A 219 3.84 9.33 5.84
CA ILE A 219 4.56 8.09 6.11
C ILE A 219 6.05 8.35 6.03
N TYR A 220 6.53 8.90 4.92
CA TYR A 220 7.97 8.96 4.68
C TYR A 220 8.37 10.21 3.91
N ARG A 221 9.44 10.87 4.35
CA ARG A 221 9.97 12.09 3.71
C ARG A 221 11.50 12.19 3.84
N PRO A 222 12.27 11.54 2.97
CA PRO A 222 13.70 11.79 2.87
C PRO A 222 13.97 12.91 1.85
N SER A 223 15.17 13.48 1.92
CA SER A 223 15.81 14.11 0.78
C SER A 223 16.15 13.02 -0.27
N GLY A 224 15.22 12.65 -1.15
CA GLY A 224 15.51 11.69 -2.24
C GLY A 224 14.37 10.79 -2.72
N LEU A 225 13.18 10.85 -2.12
CA LEU A 225 12.02 10.13 -2.66
C LEU A 225 11.53 10.85 -3.93
N SER A 226 12.02 10.42 -5.09
CA SER A 226 11.54 10.90 -6.38
C SER A 226 10.77 9.78 -7.08
N LEU A 227 9.44 9.95 -7.15
CA LEU A 227 8.62 9.18 -8.09
C LEU A 227 8.68 9.91 -9.43
N TYR A 228 9.72 9.65 -10.22
CA TYR A 228 9.80 10.22 -11.57
C TYR A 228 8.55 9.83 -12.37
N GLU A 229 7.94 10.79 -13.07
CA GLU A 229 6.61 10.62 -13.65
C GLU A 229 6.61 10.06 -15.08
N SER A 230 7.38 9.02 -15.39
CA SER A 230 7.32 8.41 -16.74
C SER A 230 6.40 7.20 -16.80
N ASP A 231 5.70 7.02 -17.92
CA ASP A 231 4.74 5.92 -18.13
C ASP A 231 5.40 4.55 -17.95
N GLN A 232 6.59 4.39 -18.51
CA GLN A 232 7.25 3.10 -18.65
C GLN A 232 8.47 2.94 -17.76
N ASP A 233 8.97 4.03 -17.15
CA ASP A 233 10.21 4.05 -16.37
C ASP A 233 10.08 4.70 -15.00
N GLY A 234 8.89 5.18 -14.62
CA GLY A 234 8.63 5.90 -13.38
C GLY A 234 8.63 5.05 -12.12
N GLY A 235 8.69 5.73 -10.98
CA GLY A 235 8.43 5.08 -9.69
C GLY A 235 6.95 4.74 -9.55
N THR A 236 6.64 3.73 -8.74
CA THR A 236 5.26 3.27 -8.49
C THR A 236 5.01 3.08 -7.00
N LEU A 237 3.76 3.26 -6.60
CA LEU A 237 3.27 2.96 -5.26
C LEU A 237 2.16 1.90 -5.35
N ALA A 238 1.91 1.21 -4.25
CA ALA A 238 0.72 0.41 -4.03
C ALA A 238 0.33 0.52 -2.56
N VAL A 239 -0.96 0.43 -2.27
CA VAL A 239 -1.50 0.42 -0.89
C VAL A 239 -2.41 -0.79 -0.71
N SER A 240 -2.31 -1.45 0.44
CA SER A 240 -3.15 -2.61 0.77
C SER A 240 -4.58 -2.19 1.08
N ASP A 241 -5.52 -3.13 0.98
CA ASP A 241 -6.95 -2.87 1.19
C ASP A 241 -7.31 -2.50 2.64
N ASP A 242 -6.50 -2.91 3.60
CA ASP A 242 -6.60 -2.48 5.00
C ASP A 242 -5.84 -1.17 5.29
N GLY A 243 -5.13 -0.60 4.31
CA GLY A 243 -4.32 0.61 4.46
C GLY A 243 -3.07 0.41 5.31
N LYS A 244 -2.80 -0.82 5.78
CA LYS A 244 -1.69 -1.13 6.68
C LYS A 244 -0.35 -1.11 5.97
N PHE A 245 -0.30 -1.41 4.67
CA PHE A 245 0.95 -1.54 3.93
C PHE A 245 1.01 -0.61 2.73
N ILE A 246 2.17 -0.01 2.53
CA ILE A 246 2.49 0.76 1.32
C ILE A 246 3.76 0.18 0.71
N ALA A 247 3.65 -0.33 -0.51
CA ALA A 247 4.81 -0.69 -1.32
C ALA A 247 5.22 0.53 -2.15
N ALA A 248 6.49 0.89 -2.12
CA ALA A 248 7.05 1.98 -2.89
C ALA A 248 8.31 1.52 -3.62
N ASN A 249 8.36 1.81 -4.91
CA ASN A 249 9.56 1.65 -5.73
C ASN A 249 9.92 3.02 -6.32
N PRO A 250 10.54 3.91 -5.53
CA PRO A 250 11.07 5.16 -6.05
C PRO A 250 12.30 4.93 -6.92
N ILE A 251 12.53 5.85 -7.86
CA ILE A 251 13.79 5.86 -8.60
C ILE A 251 14.79 6.67 -7.79
N THR A 252 15.74 5.99 -7.17
CA THR A 252 16.90 6.66 -6.58
C THR A 252 17.94 6.87 -7.68
N LYS A 253 18.18 8.14 -8.06
CA LYS A 253 19.29 8.52 -8.95
C LYS A 253 20.42 9.05 -8.10
N THR A 254 21.56 8.36 -8.09
CA THR A 254 22.82 8.93 -7.61
C THR A 254 23.75 9.09 -8.79
N ASN A 255 24.08 10.33 -9.14
CA ASN A 255 25.04 10.86 -10.13
C ASN A 255 25.28 10.17 -11.48
N ASP A 256 24.99 8.88 -11.69
CA ASP A 256 25.03 8.12 -12.96
C ASP A 256 24.32 6.74 -12.89
N ARG A 257 23.73 6.33 -11.75
CA ARG A 257 23.10 5.01 -11.58
C ARG A 257 21.72 5.11 -10.93
N SER A 258 20.79 4.31 -11.47
CA SER A 258 19.49 4.03 -10.84
C SER A 258 19.57 2.70 -10.11
N TYR A 259 19.24 2.67 -8.82
CA TYR A 259 19.16 1.43 -8.05
C TYR A 259 17.71 1.02 -7.86
N ALA A 260 17.44 -0.28 -8.05
CA ALA A 260 16.12 -0.85 -7.83
C ALA A 260 15.91 -1.02 -6.33
N VAL A 261 14.80 -0.51 -5.83
CA VAL A 261 14.37 -0.67 -4.44
C VAL A 261 12.91 -1.14 -4.44
N LEU A 262 12.54 -1.89 -3.42
CA LEU A 262 11.14 -2.20 -3.15
C LEU A 262 10.91 -2.03 -1.67
N TRP A 263 10.59 -0.81 -1.26
CA TRP A 263 10.31 -0.48 0.12
C TRP A 263 8.89 -0.84 0.46
N LEU A 264 8.73 -1.53 1.57
CA LEU A 264 7.43 -1.90 2.10
C LEU A 264 7.29 -1.31 3.50
N PHE A 265 6.42 -0.31 3.63
CA PHE A 265 6.14 0.41 4.87
C PHE A 265 4.94 -0.22 5.59
N ASP A 266 5.01 -0.34 6.91
CA ASP A 266 3.84 -0.59 7.77
C ASP A 266 3.33 0.75 8.31
N THR A 267 2.14 1.15 7.88
CA THR A 267 1.53 2.42 8.25
C THR A 267 1.08 2.42 9.71
N ALA A 268 0.89 1.28 10.37
CA ALA A 268 0.53 1.22 11.78
C ALA A 268 1.71 1.58 12.69
N THR A 269 2.93 1.15 12.35
CA THR A 269 4.15 1.47 13.12
C THR A 269 4.67 2.87 12.84
N CYS A 270 4.27 3.47 11.72
CA CYS A 270 4.60 4.85 11.39
C CYS A 270 3.99 5.86 12.37
N HIS A 271 4.79 6.78 12.90
CA HIS A 271 4.27 8.04 13.42
C HIS A 271 3.94 8.99 12.26
N ASN A 272 2.90 9.82 12.41
CA ASN A 272 2.59 10.84 11.41
C ASN A 272 3.72 11.86 11.34
N GLN A 273 4.41 11.93 10.20
CA GLN A 273 5.57 12.77 10.00
C GLN A 273 5.22 14.23 9.65
N ALA A 274 3.95 14.58 9.51
CA ALA A 274 3.52 15.94 9.15
C ALA A 274 4.10 17.05 10.06
N PRO A 275 4.14 16.89 11.41
CA PRO A 275 4.75 17.90 12.29
C PRO A 275 6.27 18.07 12.10
N ASN A 276 6.94 17.03 11.59
CA ASN A 276 8.39 17.01 11.41
C ASN A 276 8.83 17.60 10.06
N ILE A 277 7.89 18.05 9.22
CA ILE A 277 8.14 18.60 7.87
C ILE A 277 9.03 19.86 7.91
N SER A 278 9.03 20.63 8.99
CA SER A 278 9.82 21.86 9.13
C SER A 278 11.17 21.66 9.84
N GLY A 279 11.41 20.50 10.46
CA GLY A 279 12.62 20.20 11.23
C GLY A 279 13.75 19.63 10.35
N LYS A 280 14.96 20.20 10.45
CA LYS A 280 16.18 19.68 9.78
C LYS A 280 16.65 18.29 10.25
N LYS A 281 15.95 17.65 11.19
CA LYS A 281 16.30 16.34 11.72
C LYS A 281 15.25 15.32 11.30
N PRO A 282 15.60 14.25 10.57
CA PRO A 282 14.71 13.12 10.30
C PRO A 282 14.44 12.41 11.63
N LEU A 283 13.36 12.79 12.31
CA LEU A 283 12.93 12.18 13.57
C LEU A 283 12.09 10.94 13.25
N ASN A 284 12.80 9.83 12.98
CA ASN A 284 12.34 8.44 12.86
C ASN A 284 11.21 8.14 11.85
N THR A 285 11.55 7.57 10.68
CA THR A 285 11.79 6.12 10.43
C THR A 285 10.55 5.26 10.71
N CYS A 286 9.52 5.43 9.87
CA CYS A 286 8.64 4.29 9.61
C CYS A 286 9.47 3.02 9.45
N GLU A 287 9.05 1.95 10.08
CA GLU A 287 9.63 0.66 9.77
C GLU A 287 9.32 0.35 8.32
N TYR A 288 10.38 0.07 7.56
CA TYR A 288 10.26 -0.40 6.20
C TYR A 288 11.21 -1.56 5.98
N ASN A 289 10.81 -2.44 5.07
CA ASN A 289 11.63 -3.52 4.57
C ASN A 289 11.94 -3.24 3.10
N ASP A 290 13.23 -3.15 2.73
CA ASP A 290 13.64 -3.17 1.33
C ASP A 290 13.69 -4.62 0.86
N LEU A 291 12.56 -5.11 0.36
CA LEU A 291 12.42 -6.49 -0.12
C LEU A 291 13.36 -6.76 -1.31
N TRP A 292 13.69 -5.73 -2.10
CA TRP A 292 14.49 -5.91 -3.30
C TRP A 292 15.95 -6.14 -2.96
N GLN A 293 16.52 -5.30 -2.09
CA GLN A 293 17.92 -5.41 -1.66
C GLN A 293 18.10 -6.38 -0.49
N GLY A 294 17.02 -6.77 0.19
CA GLY A 294 17.07 -7.59 1.39
C GLY A 294 17.63 -6.81 2.57
N VAL A 295 17.20 -5.56 2.75
CA VAL A 295 17.66 -4.68 3.83
C VAL A 295 16.49 -4.37 4.74
N PHE A 296 16.63 -4.73 6.02
CA PHE A 296 15.65 -4.43 7.05
C PHE A 296 16.36 -3.83 8.27
N ARG A 297 15.88 -2.67 8.77
CA ARG A 297 16.51 -1.92 9.87
C ARG A 297 18.02 -1.68 9.69
N GLY A 298 18.44 -1.43 8.46
CA GLY A 298 19.85 -1.20 8.11
C GLY A 298 20.73 -2.46 8.10
N GLN A 299 20.16 -3.63 8.39
CA GLN A 299 20.84 -4.91 8.31
C GLN A 299 20.48 -5.62 7.00
N THR A 300 21.48 -6.15 6.31
CA THR A 300 21.27 -7.02 5.15
C THR A 300 20.92 -8.42 5.64
N TYR A 301 19.90 -9.05 5.05
CA TYR A 301 19.56 -10.45 5.31
C TYR A 301 19.68 -11.29 4.02
N ASP A 302 19.97 -12.58 4.19
CA ASP A 302 20.06 -13.52 3.08
C ASP A 302 18.65 -13.85 2.55
N GLY A 303 18.45 -13.68 1.25
CA GLY A 303 17.18 -13.87 0.57
C GLY A 303 16.46 -12.58 0.15
N SER A 304 17.21 -11.57 -0.27
CA SER A 304 16.66 -10.48 -1.08
C SER A 304 15.88 -11.02 -2.29
N LEU A 305 14.91 -10.26 -2.80
CA LEU A 305 14.24 -10.63 -4.05
C LEU A 305 15.22 -10.60 -5.21
N LYS A 306 16.17 -9.66 -5.21
CA LYS A 306 17.15 -9.52 -6.29
C LYS A 306 18.11 -10.71 -6.40
N SER A 307 18.50 -11.36 -5.29
CA SER A 307 19.36 -12.54 -5.36
C SER A 307 18.66 -13.75 -5.97
N ARG A 308 17.33 -13.85 -5.78
CA ARG A 308 16.48 -14.93 -6.29
C ARG A 308 15.92 -14.65 -7.67
N PHE A 309 15.93 -13.38 -8.08
CA PHE A 309 15.41 -12.91 -9.35
C PHE A 309 16.41 -11.96 -10.04
N SER A 310 17.54 -12.53 -10.46
CA SER A 310 18.69 -11.78 -11.00
C SER A 310 18.50 -11.24 -12.42
N SER A 311 17.57 -11.81 -13.20
CA SER A 311 17.28 -11.43 -14.59
C SER A 311 16.27 -10.28 -14.73
N GLY A 312 15.63 -9.89 -13.61
CA GLY A 312 14.58 -8.90 -13.56
C GLY A 312 15.05 -7.45 -13.59
N ALA A 313 14.38 -6.64 -14.39
CA ALA A 313 14.39 -5.19 -14.20
C ALA A 313 13.58 -4.78 -12.95
N PHE A 314 13.49 -3.46 -12.75
CA PHE A 314 12.73 -2.83 -11.68
C PHE A 314 11.26 -3.29 -11.65
N PRO A 315 10.67 -3.54 -10.46
CA PRO A 315 9.23 -3.77 -10.30
C PRO A 315 8.38 -2.62 -10.84
N ARG A 316 7.32 -2.95 -11.57
CA ARG A 316 6.35 -2.00 -12.16
C ARG A 316 4.94 -2.55 -11.97
N ASN A 317 3.92 -1.72 -12.23
CA ASN A 317 2.52 -2.10 -12.04
C ASN A 317 2.28 -2.84 -10.70
N MET A 318 2.79 -2.25 -9.62
CA MET A 318 2.72 -2.88 -8.30
C MET A 318 1.30 -2.79 -7.75
N ARG A 319 0.81 -3.89 -7.17
CA ARG A 319 -0.52 -3.92 -6.53
C ARG A 319 -0.59 -4.99 -5.45
N PHE A 320 -1.31 -4.70 -4.38
CA PHE A 320 -1.66 -5.72 -3.40
C PHE A 320 -2.85 -6.52 -3.96
N VAL A 321 -2.70 -7.85 -4.01
CA VAL A 321 -3.81 -8.78 -4.31
C VAL A 321 -4.41 -9.37 -3.03
N ALA A 322 -3.66 -9.25 -1.92
CA ALA A 322 -4.11 -9.46 -0.55
C ALA A 322 -3.15 -8.73 0.40
N ASN A 323 -3.51 -8.55 1.66
CA ASN A 323 -2.64 -7.86 2.63
C ASN A 323 -1.26 -8.54 2.78
N GLY A 324 -1.15 -9.85 2.55
CA GLY A 324 0.10 -10.62 2.56
C GLY A 324 0.70 -10.92 1.19
N ALA A 325 0.14 -10.37 0.10
CA ALA A 325 0.57 -10.66 -1.26
C ALA A 325 0.61 -9.40 -2.15
N LEU A 326 1.81 -9.10 -2.65
CA LEU A 326 2.07 -8.02 -3.59
C LEU A 326 2.41 -8.63 -4.95
N VAL A 327 1.79 -8.20 -6.03
CA VAL A 327 2.21 -8.56 -7.38
C VAL A 327 2.81 -7.37 -8.10
N PHE A 328 3.74 -7.66 -9.00
CA PHE A 328 4.35 -6.66 -9.87
C PHE A 328 4.71 -7.29 -11.22
N ASP A 329 4.81 -6.43 -12.23
CA ASP A 329 5.30 -6.78 -13.55
C ASP A 329 6.74 -6.31 -13.70
N THR A 330 7.56 -7.05 -14.44
CA THR A 330 8.97 -6.72 -14.66
C THR A 330 9.43 -7.12 -16.06
N LYS A 331 10.38 -6.34 -16.60
CA LYS A 331 11.03 -6.66 -17.87
C LYS A 331 12.14 -7.68 -17.61
N VAL A 332 12.21 -8.73 -18.43
CA VAL A 332 13.29 -9.73 -18.44
C VAL A 332 13.86 -9.87 -19.85
N ASN A 333 15.08 -10.41 -19.95
CA ASN A 333 15.76 -10.67 -21.23
C ASN A 333 15.83 -9.42 -22.13
N VAL A 334 16.27 -8.29 -21.56
CA VAL A 334 16.26 -7.00 -22.26
C VAL A 334 17.40 -6.90 -23.27
N ALA A 335 17.04 -6.76 -24.56
CA ALA A 335 17.95 -6.51 -25.67
C ALA A 335 17.46 -5.31 -26.50
N GLY A 336 17.90 -4.10 -26.11
CA GLY A 336 17.41 -2.87 -26.72
C GLY A 336 15.92 -2.65 -26.47
N ALA A 337 15.12 -2.52 -27.54
CA ALA A 337 13.67 -2.36 -27.46
C ALA A 337 12.91 -3.70 -27.31
N ASN A 338 13.60 -4.84 -27.44
CA ASN A 338 13.01 -6.16 -27.29
C ASN A 338 13.19 -6.67 -25.86
N TYR A 339 12.11 -7.11 -25.24
CA TYR A 339 12.11 -7.66 -23.89
C TYR A 339 10.92 -8.60 -23.71
N SER A 340 11.03 -9.54 -22.77
CA SER A 340 9.85 -10.28 -22.28
C SER A 340 9.35 -9.61 -21.00
N VAL A 341 8.09 -9.84 -20.67
CA VAL A 341 7.50 -9.32 -19.44
C VAL A 341 6.97 -10.48 -18.62
N GLU A 342 7.31 -10.49 -17.35
CA GLU A 342 6.84 -11.49 -16.41
C GLU A 342 6.07 -10.82 -15.28
N ARG A 343 5.00 -11.47 -14.83
CA ARG A 343 4.28 -11.11 -13.60
C ARG A 343 4.73 -12.00 -12.47
N HIS A 344 5.09 -11.39 -11.35
CA HIS A 344 5.56 -12.05 -10.15
C HIS A 344 4.66 -11.71 -8.97
N GLN A 345 4.50 -12.68 -8.07
CA GLN A 345 3.88 -12.47 -6.77
C GLN A 345 4.93 -12.62 -5.69
N VAL A 346 5.00 -11.62 -4.82
CA VAL A 346 5.72 -11.66 -3.56
C VAL A 346 4.71 -11.96 -2.45
N SER A 347 5.03 -12.92 -1.60
CA SER A 347 4.26 -13.22 -0.39
C SER A 347 5.12 -13.05 0.84
N SER A 348 4.53 -12.52 1.92
CA SER A 348 5.21 -12.30 3.22
C SER A 348 5.96 -13.55 3.72
N GLY A 349 5.48 -14.74 3.35
CA GLY A 349 6.00 -16.02 3.80
C GLY A 349 5.58 -16.37 5.24
N ILE A 350 4.74 -15.55 5.87
CA ILE A 350 4.28 -15.70 7.25
C ILE A 350 2.76 -15.84 7.26
N ASN A 351 2.26 -17.07 7.41
CA ASN A 351 0.83 -17.33 7.65
C ASN A 351 0.47 -17.35 9.14
N GLU A 352 1.42 -17.05 10.02
CA GLU A 352 1.20 -17.02 11.46
C GLU A 352 0.86 -15.59 11.90
N ALA A 353 -0.35 -15.42 12.44
CA ALA A 353 -0.80 -14.13 12.93
C ALA A 353 0.15 -13.64 14.03
N ARG A 354 0.78 -12.47 13.83
CA ARG A 354 1.44 -11.76 14.92
C ARG A 354 0.44 -11.54 16.05
N GLN A 355 0.67 -12.15 17.20
CA GLN A 355 0.09 -11.66 18.44
C GLN A 355 0.85 -10.38 18.79
N TYR A 356 0.24 -9.22 18.56
CA TYR A 356 0.76 -7.99 19.10
C TYR A 356 0.63 -8.08 20.62
N VAL A 357 1.78 -8.23 21.28
CA VAL A 357 1.85 -8.12 22.73
C VAL A 357 1.76 -6.63 23.03
N SER A 358 0.54 -6.15 23.31
CA SER A 358 0.29 -4.75 23.68
C SER A 358 1.04 -4.37 24.96
N VAL A 359 1.18 -5.33 25.89
CA VAL A 359 1.97 -5.24 27.12
C VAL A 359 2.67 -6.56 27.38
N LEU A 360 3.97 -6.52 27.64
CA LEU A 360 4.78 -7.66 28.07
C LEU A 360 5.14 -7.51 29.55
N GLY A 361 4.56 -8.34 30.41
CA GLY A 361 4.93 -8.42 31.82
C GLY A 361 6.26 -9.12 32.00
N MET A 362 7.26 -8.40 32.51
CA MET A 362 8.60 -8.88 32.79
C MET A 362 8.94 -8.66 34.25
N GLY A 363 9.74 -9.55 34.84
CA GLY A 363 10.16 -9.39 36.22
C GLY A 363 10.56 -10.69 36.90
N ASP A 364 10.89 -10.55 38.17
CA ASP A 364 11.34 -11.62 39.06
C ASP A 364 10.17 -12.44 39.63
N SER A 365 10.49 -13.22 40.66
CA SER A 365 9.57 -13.99 41.50
C SER A 365 8.31 -13.23 41.91
N TYR A 366 8.42 -11.99 42.36
CA TYR A 366 7.27 -11.21 42.83
C TYR A 366 6.31 -10.89 41.67
N ILE A 367 6.86 -10.38 40.57
CA ILE A 367 6.06 -10.04 39.38
C ILE A 367 5.48 -11.29 38.73
N SER A 368 6.16 -12.44 38.81
CA SER A 368 5.66 -13.73 38.34
C SER A 368 4.53 -14.32 39.19
N GLY A 369 4.30 -13.77 40.39
CA GLY A 369 3.30 -14.27 41.34
C GLY A 369 3.74 -15.56 42.06
N GLU A 370 5.04 -15.73 42.28
CA GLU A 370 5.55 -16.81 43.12
C GLU A 370 4.93 -16.71 44.54
N GLY A 371 4.43 -17.83 45.05
CA GLY A 371 3.72 -17.88 46.33
C GLY A 371 2.24 -17.52 46.26
N ALA A 372 1.74 -17.01 45.11
CA ALA A 372 0.30 -16.79 44.89
C ALA A 372 -0.45 -18.06 44.43
N HIS A 373 0.27 -19.18 44.22
CA HIS A 373 -0.26 -20.46 43.72
C HIS A 373 -0.97 -20.31 42.36
N ALA A 374 -1.80 -21.28 41.97
CA ALA A 374 -2.51 -21.29 40.69
C ALA A 374 -1.58 -21.05 39.49
N TYR A 375 -0.49 -21.82 39.44
CA TYR A 375 0.50 -21.71 38.38
C TYR A 375 -0.06 -22.13 37.03
N ARG A 376 0.39 -21.44 35.98
CA ARG A 376 0.02 -21.76 34.61
C ARG A 376 0.48 -23.18 34.29
N LEU A 377 -0.29 -23.88 33.46
CA LEU A 377 0.09 -25.21 33.00
C LEU A 377 1.47 -25.15 32.31
N GLY A 378 2.37 -26.07 32.70
CA GLY A 378 3.74 -26.12 32.19
C GLY A 378 4.72 -25.19 32.91
N THR A 379 4.28 -24.41 33.89
CA THR A 379 5.12 -23.65 34.83
C THR A 379 5.12 -24.35 36.19
N ASP A 380 6.06 -24.01 37.08
CA ASP A 380 6.23 -24.64 38.41
C ASP A 380 6.26 -26.19 38.36
N THR A 381 7.19 -26.75 37.59
CA THR A 381 7.40 -28.21 37.50
C THR A 381 8.76 -28.63 38.06
N ALA A 382 9.02 -29.94 38.12
CA ALA A 382 10.32 -30.47 38.49
C ALA A 382 11.45 -29.89 37.61
N ASP A 383 11.17 -29.74 36.31
CA ASP A 383 12.14 -29.33 35.30
C ASP A 383 11.99 -27.86 34.86
N ASN A 384 10.85 -27.22 35.13
CA ASN A 384 10.61 -25.81 34.87
C ASN A 384 10.39 -25.05 36.18
N LYS A 385 11.44 -24.37 36.68
CA LYS A 385 11.41 -23.56 37.90
C LYS A 385 10.78 -22.18 37.72
N CYS A 386 10.18 -21.93 36.57
CA CYS A 386 9.46 -20.71 36.33
C CYS A 386 8.14 -20.72 37.09
N HIS A 387 8.03 -19.99 38.19
CA HIS A 387 6.80 -19.91 38.98
C HIS A 387 5.86 -18.80 38.46
N THR A 388 5.23 -19.00 37.31
CA THR A 388 4.29 -18.00 36.75
C THR A 388 2.85 -18.29 37.13
N SER A 389 2.29 -17.52 38.07
CA SER A 389 0.91 -17.63 38.55
C SER A 389 -0.08 -16.91 37.63
N VAL A 390 -1.28 -17.48 37.43
CA VAL A 390 -2.40 -16.77 36.76
C VAL A 390 -2.90 -15.56 37.56
N LEU A 391 -2.52 -15.46 38.84
CA LEU A 391 -2.83 -14.34 39.72
C LEU A 391 -1.73 -13.27 39.73
N SER A 392 -0.68 -13.45 38.92
CA SER A 392 0.40 -12.48 38.79
C SER A 392 -0.09 -11.10 38.36
N TYR A 393 0.61 -10.04 38.80
CA TYR A 393 0.22 -8.66 38.50
C TYR A 393 0.09 -8.37 37.00
N PRO A 394 1.01 -8.84 36.12
CA PRO A 394 0.82 -8.70 34.69
C PRO A 394 -0.48 -9.32 34.22
N ILE A 395 -0.75 -10.59 34.54
CA ILE A 395 -1.91 -11.32 34.02
C ILE A 395 -3.23 -10.73 34.53
N THR A 396 -3.32 -10.42 35.82
CA THR A 396 -4.55 -9.91 36.43
C THR A 396 -4.87 -8.48 35.99
N THR A 397 -3.85 -7.64 35.86
CA THR A 397 -4.02 -6.26 35.38
C THR A 397 -4.35 -6.26 33.90
N THR A 398 -3.65 -7.06 33.10
CA THR A 398 -3.83 -7.04 31.65
C THR A 398 -5.12 -7.71 31.21
N ASN A 399 -5.55 -8.81 31.84
CA ASN A 399 -6.85 -9.42 31.54
C ASN A 399 -8.02 -8.45 31.79
N LYS A 400 -7.85 -7.50 32.71
CA LYS A 400 -8.86 -6.50 33.03
C LYS A 400 -8.83 -5.26 32.13
N PHE A 401 -7.65 -4.82 31.70
CA PHE A 401 -7.49 -3.52 31.03
C PHE A 401 -6.93 -3.60 29.61
N LEU A 402 -6.21 -4.68 29.25
CA LEU A 402 -5.45 -4.81 28.01
C LEU A 402 -5.50 -6.27 27.48
N PRO A 403 -6.60 -6.66 26.82
CA PRO A 403 -6.71 -7.98 26.21
C PRO A 403 -5.54 -8.25 25.26
N GLY A 404 -4.88 -9.41 25.40
CA GLY A 404 -3.75 -9.81 24.54
C GLY A 404 -2.35 -9.53 25.09
N ALA A 405 -2.21 -9.06 26.34
CA ALA A 405 -0.90 -8.98 26.98
C ALA A 405 -0.30 -10.37 27.26
N GLN A 406 1.02 -10.43 27.30
CA GLN A 406 1.78 -11.64 27.60
C GLN A 406 2.65 -11.40 28.82
N THR A 407 3.14 -12.49 29.43
CA THR A 407 4.14 -12.39 30.49
C THR A 407 5.24 -13.42 30.29
N VAL A 408 6.46 -12.96 30.52
CA VAL A 408 7.68 -13.78 30.63
C VAL A 408 8.29 -13.63 32.02
N ALA A 409 7.55 -13.06 32.97
CA ALA A 409 7.99 -12.93 34.35
C ALA A 409 8.13 -14.32 34.97
N CYS A 410 9.26 -14.53 35.65
CA CYS A 410 9.69 -15.85 36.06
C CYS A 410 10.50 -15.78 37.34
N SER A 411 10.29 -16.74 38.25
CA SER A 411 11.16 -16.88 39.42
C SER A 411 12.59 -17.18 38.99
N GLY A 412 13.55 -16.40 39.49
CA GLY A 412 14.94 -16.51 39.09
C GLY A 412 15.23 -16.04 37.65
N ALA A 413 14.29 -15.36 36.98
CA ALA A 413 14.56 -14.74 35.69
C ALA A 413 15.73 -13.77 35.86
N LYS A 414 16.78 -13.97 35.06
CA LYS A 414 17.78 -12.92 34.84
C LYS A 414 17.37 -12.22 33.55
N ILE A 415 16.97 -10.96 33.68
CA ILE A 415 16.76 -10.10 32.52
C ILE A 415 18.16 -9.75 32.02
N PHE A 416 18.56 -10.40 30.93
CA PHE A 416 19.69 -9.98 30.13
C PHE A 416 19.12 -9.18 28.97
N ASP A 417 19.71 -8.03 28.64
CA ASP A 417 19.34 -7.12 27.55
C ASP A 417 17.96 -7.37 26.95
N ILE A 418 16.97 -6.56 27.33
CA ILE A 418 15.79 -6.40 26.49
C ILE A 418 16.29 -5.71 25.22
N ASP A 419 16.77 -6.50 24.26
CA ASP A 419 16.92 -6.01 22.91
C ASP A 419 15.50 -5.81 22.40
N ALA A 420 14.97 -4.61 22.64
CA ALA A 420 13.73 -4.16 22.04
C ALA A 420 13.91 -3.98 20.53
N GLY A 421 14.90 -4.59 19.87
CA GLY A 421 15.21 -4.38 18.46
C GLY A 421 15.38 -2.90 18.12
N LEU A 422 15.65 -2.08 19.13
CA LEU A 422 15.66 -0.64 19.07
C LEU A 422 17.07 -0.19 19.42
N TRP A 423 17.76 0.25 18.37
CA TRP A 423 19.05 0.95 18.37
C TRP A 423 20.26 0.03 18.50
N GLY A 424 20.99 -0.08 17.39
CA GLY A 424 22.04 -1.06 17.22
C GLY A 424 23.22 -0.83 18.15
N ASP A 425 23.66 -1.92 18.76
CA ASP A 425 25.06 -2.26 18.80
C ASP A 425 25.20 -3.79 19.00
N SER A 426 25.06 -4.55 17.91
CA SER A 426 25.16 -6.03 17.99
C SER A 426 26.59 -6.52 18.28
N LYS A 427 27.56 -5.62 18.39
CA LYS A 427 28.96 -5.96 18.70
C LYS A 427 29.32 -5.87 20.18
N SER A 428 28.50 -5.22 21.02
CA SER A 428 28.80 -5.07 22.46
C SER A 428 28.16 -6.17 23.34
N ALA A 429 27.10 -6.83 22.86
CA ALA A 429 26.36 -7.83 23.64
C ALA A 429 27.13 -9.13 23.88
N GLU A 430 28.02 -9.52 22.96
CA GLU A 430 28.79 -10.77 23.08
C GLU A 430 30.03 -10.59 23.98
N GLU A 431 30.62 -9.39 24.00
CA GLU A 431 31.82 -9.04 24.79
C GLU A 431 31.51 -8.77 26.28
N GLN A 432 30.25 -8.48 26.63
CA GLN A 432 29.84 -8.20 28.03
C GLN A 432 29.35 -9.44 28.81
N ARG A 433 29.09 -10.58 28.15
CA ARG A 433 28.64 -11.81 28.82
C ARG A 433 29.69 -12.39 29.78
N GLU A 434 30.98 -12.27 29.47
CA GLU A 434 32.06 -12.86 30.28
C GLU A 434 32.54 -11.98 31.45
N ASN A 435 32.25 -10.68 31.44
CA ASN A 435 32.81 -9.72 32.40
C ASN A 435 31.91 -9.38 33.61
N TYR A 436 30.66 -9.85 33.66
CA TYR A 436 29.76 -9.57 34.79
C TYR A 436 29.85 -10.62 35.90
N GLY A 437 30.89 -10.48 36.72
CA GLY A 437 31.17 -11.21 37.96
C GLY A 437 30.23 -10.89 39.15
N GLY A 438 28.93 -10.75 38.91
CA GLY A 438 27.92 -10.60 39.96
C GLY A 438 27.34 -11.95 40.38
N GLN A 439 27.89 -12.53 41.46
CA GLN A 439 27.57 -13.84 42.06
C GLN A 439 28.39 -15.06 41.58
N VAL A 440 29.70 -14.89 41.43
CA VAL A 440 30.65 -15.94 41.83
C VAL A 440 31.10 -15.67 43.26
N LYS A 441 30.21 -15.94 44.22
CA LYS A 441 30.66 -16.31 45.56
C LYS A 441 30.02 -17.66 45.85
N GLU A 442 30.89 -18.66 45.96
CA GLU A 442 30.60 -20.08 46.25
C GLU A 442 30.21 -20.94 45.05
N LYS A 443 31.20 -21.18 44.19
CA LYS A 443 31.28 -22.42 43.43
C LYS A 443 31.61 -23.55 44.43
N ILE A 444 30.60 -24.11 45.10
CA ILE A 444 30.78 -25.35 45.86
C ILE A 444 31.08 -26.45 44.85
N ILE A 445 32.34 -26.88 44.81
CA ILE A 445 32.77 -28.05 44.06
C ILE A 445 32.34 -29.26 44.87
N TRP A 446 31.31 -29.97 44.42
CA TRP A 446 31.06 -31.33 44.87
C TRP A 446 32.11 -32.25 44.25
N LYS A 447 33.10 -32.66 45.05
CA LYS A 447 33.95 -33.83 44.76
C LYS A 447 33.39 -35.03 45.51
N GLN A 448 33.28 -36.17 44.83
CA GLN A 448 33.44 -37.46 45.49
C GLN A 448 34.94 -37.74 45.65
#